data_AF-A0A7Y2YE45-F1
#
_entry.id   AF-A0A7Y2YE45-F1
#
_cell.length_a   1.000
_cell.length_b   1.000
_cell.length_c   1.000
_cell.angle_alpha   90.00
_cell.angle_beta   90.00
_cell.angle_gamma   90.00
#
_symmetry.space_group_name_H-M   'P 1'
#
loop_
_entity.id
_entity.type
_entity.pdbx_description
1 polymer ?
#
loop_
_entity_poly.entity_id
_entity_poly.type
_entity_poly.pdbx_seq_one_letter_code
_entity_poly.pdbx_strand_id
1 'polypeptide(L)'
;MGWTILIILAAVVLFGITIYNRLIAGRNRYKNAFAQIDVQLTRRHDLIPNLVETAKGYMKHERETLEAVINARNAAVSGLKAAAADPSDPEAMKKLSEAEQGLSGALGRLFALSEAYPDLKANENMMQLS
;
A
#
# COMPACT_ATOMS: atom_id res chain seq x y z
N MET A 1 44.32 16.26 -34.76
CA MET A 1 42.95 15.85 -35.14
C MET A 1 42.56 14.46 -34.64
N GLY A 2 43.43 13.44 -34.62
CA GLY A 2 43.05 12.11 -34.09
C GLY A 2 42.68 12.11 -32.60
N TRP A 3 43.43 12.83 -31.75
CA TRP A 3 43.15 12.90 -30.31
C TRP A 3 41.85 13.63 -29.95
N THR A 4 41.45 14.66 -30.72
CA THR A 4 40.19 15.36 -30.48
C THR A 4 38.99 14.44 -30.73
N ILE A 5 39.05 13.59 -31.76
CA ILE A 5 38.01 12.60 -32.06
C ILE A 5 37.94 11.54 -30.94
N LEU A 6 39.10 11.06 -30.45
CA LEU A 6 39.15 10.11 -29.34
C LEU A 6 38.58 10.69 -28.04
N ILE A 7 38.87 11.96 -27.73
CA ILE A 7 38.32 12.65 -26.55
C ILE A 7 36.80 12.78 -26.67
N ILE A 8 36.28 13.17 -27.83
CA ILE A 8 34.83 13.27 -28.06
C ILE A 8 34.17 11.90 -27.90
N LEU A 9 34.77 10.85 -28.48
CA LEU A 9 34.26 9.49 -28.36
C LEU A 9 34.25 9.02 -26.90
N ALA A 10 35.34 9.26 -26.17
CA ALA A 10 35.41 8.95 -24.74
C ALA A 10 34.37 9.71 -23.93
N ALA A 11 34.13 10.99 -24.23
CA ALA A 11 33.10 11.80 -23.56
C ALA A 11 31.69 11.26 -23.83
N VAL A 12 31.37 10.83 -25.05
CA VAL A 12 30.07 10.23 -25.40
C VAL A 12 29.87 8.91 -24.65
N VAL A 13 30.90 8.06 -24.59
CA VAL A 13 30.85 6.79 -23.86
C VAL A 13 30.63 7.04 -22.36
N LEU A 14 31.39 7.96 -21.76
CA LEU A 14 31.23 8.34 -20.36
C LEU A 14 29.83 8.89 -20.08
N PHE A 15 29.31 9.74 -20.96
CA PHE A 15 27.95 10.27 -20.85
C PHE A 15 26.91 9.14 -20.85
N GLY A 16 27.00 8.17 -21.76
CA GLY A 16 26.12 7.01 -21.80
C GLY A 16 26.15 6.19 -20.50
N ILE A 17 27.35 5.94 -19.95
CA ILE A 17 27.53 5.24 -18.68
C ILE A 17 26.84 6.00 -17.53
N THR A 18 26.98 7.34 -17.49
CA THR A 18 26.36 8.14 -16.42
C THR A 18 24.83 8.09 -16.46
N ILE A 19 24.22 8.13 -17.66
CA ILE A 19 22.77 8.02 -17.82
C ILE A 19 22.29 6.64 -17.37
N TYR A 20 22.94 5.58 -17.83
CA TYR A 20 22.57 4.21 -17.49
C TYR A 20 22.62 3.98 -15.97
N ASN A 21 23.68 4.43 -15.31
CA ASN A 21 23.82 4.33 -13.86
C ASN A 21 22.74 5.13 -13.11
N ARG A 22 22.41 6.34 -13.58
CA ARG A 22 21.33 7.15 -13.00
C ARG A 22 19.96 6.48 -13.14
N LEU A 23 19.67 5.85 -14.28
CA LEU A 23 18.42 5.12 -14.50
C LEU A 23 18.31 3.92 -13.57
N ILE A 24 19.38 3.13 -13.42
CA ILE A 24 19.40 2.00 -12.47
C ILE A 24 19.23 2.49 -11.03
N ALA A 25 19.94 3.54 -10.64
CA ALA A 25 19.82 4.11 -9.31
C ALA A 25 18.38 4.59 -9.03
N GLY A 26 17.75 5.26 -9.99
CA GLY A 26 16.34 5.65 -9.93
C GLY A 26 15.42 4.44 -9.80
N ARG A 27 15.69 3.37 -10.57
CA ARG A 27 14.93 2.11 -10.51
C ARG A 27 14.97 1.46 -9.13
N ASN A 28 16.17 1.38 -8.55
CA ASN A 28 16.33 0.81 -7.22
C ASN A 28 15.69 1.69 -6.14
N ARG A 29 15.76 3.02 -6.30
CA ARG A 29 15.16 3.97 -5.36
C ARG A 29 13.64 3.82 -5.25
N TYR A 30 12.91 3.73 -6.38
CA TYR A 30 11.45 3.56 -6.30
C TYR A 30 11.06 2.18 -5.75
N LYS A 31 11.78 1.12 -6.12
CA LYS A 31 11.54 -0.23 -5.57
C LYS A 31 11.73 -0.28 -4.06
N ASN A 32 12.78 0.35 -3.55
CA ASN A 32 13.03 0.45 -2.11
C ASN A 32 11.94 1.28 -1.40
N ALA A 33 11.51 2.39 -2.01
CA ALA A 33 10.40 3.18 -1.48
C ALA A 33 9.09 2.37 -1.43
N PHE A 34 8.79 1.63 -2.50
CA PHE A 34 7.63 0.75 -2.53
C PHE A 34 7.71 -0.36 -1.48
N ALA A 35 8.86 -0.99 -1.27
CA ALA A 35 9.01 -2.02 -0.24
C ALA A 35 8.70 -1.50 1.18
N GLN A 36 9.00 -0.22 1.46
CA GLN A 36 8.59 0.40 2.72
C GLN A 36 7.07 0.57 2.81
N ILE A 37 6.42 0.99 1.72
CA ILE A 37 4.96 1.09 1.64
C ILE A 37 4.30 -0.28 1.83
N ASP A 38 4.84 -1.31 1.18
CA ASP A 38 4.35 -2.69 1.26
C ASP A 38 4.32 -3.20 2.70
N VAL A 39 5.40 -2.99 3.46
CA VAL A 39 5.45 -3.36 4.89
C VAL A 39 4.38 -2.63 5.70
N GLN A 40 4.14 -1.34 5.44
CA GLN A 40 3.14 -0.55 6.17
C GLN A 40 1.71 -1.01 5.83
N LEU A 41 1.42 -1.22 4.55
CA LEU A 41 0.11 -1.69 4.10
C LEU A 41 -0.15 -3.12 4.61
N THR A 42 0.85 -4.00 4.55
CA THR A 42 0.77 -5.35 5.11
C THR A 42 0.42 -5.30 6.60
N ARG A 43 1.14 -4.50 7.40
CA ARG A 43 0.83 -4.35 8.83
C ARG A 43 -0.60 -3.88 9.06
N ARG A 44 -1.07 -2.88 8.31
CA ARG A 44 -2.46 -2.40 8.40
C ARG A 44 -3.45 -3.52 8.08
N HIS A 45 -3.21 -4.28 7.02
CA HIS A 45 -4.08 -5.38 6.62
C HIS A 45 -4.11 -6.50 7.64
N ASP A 46 -3.01 -6.77 8.33
CA ASP A 46 -2.93 -7.81 9.36
C ASP A 46 -3.66 -7.43 10.66
N LEU A 47 -3.84 -6.14 10.93
CA LEU A 47 -4.58 -5.65 12.09
C LEU A 47 -6.10 -5.65 11.90
N ILE A 48 -6.59 -5.58 10.66
CA ILE A 48 -8.02 -5.51 10.34
C ILE A 48 -8.83 -6.72 10.86
N PRO A 49 -8.37 -7.98 10.74
CA PRO A 49 -9.07 -9.10 11.33
C PRO A 49 -9.30 -8.94 12.84
N ASN A 50 -8.29 -8.49 13.59
CA ASN A 50 -8.40 -8.26 15.03
C ASN A 50 -9.38 -7.11 15.35
N LEU A 51 -9.37 -6.04 14.54
CA LEU A 51 -10.35 -4.96 14.63
C LEU A 51 -11.78 -5.48 14.43
N VAL A 52 -11.99 -6.30 13.40
CA VAL A 52 -13.30 -6.88 13.07
C VAL A 52 -13.78 -7.85 14.15
N GLU A 53 -12.90 -8.70 14.69
CA GLU A 53 -13.26 -9.60 15.79
C GLU A 53 -13.66 -8.83 17.07
N THR A 54 -12.95 -7.74 17.36
CA THR A 54 -13.30 -6.86 18.49
C THR A 54 -14.68 -6.21 18.25
N ALA A 55 -14.91 -5.68 17.05
CA ALA A 55 -16.19 -5.06 16.70
C ALA A 55 -17.36 -6.07 16.69
N LYS A 56 -17.14 -7.32 16.21
CA LYS A 56 -18.15 -8.39 16.21
C LYS A 56 -18.73 -8.68 17.61
N GLY A 57 -17.94 -8.56 18.66
CA GLY A 57 -18.39 -8.78 20.04
C GLY A 57 -19.51 -7.82 20.48
N TYR A 58 -19.47 -6.59 19.96
CA TYR A 58 -20.38 -5.50 20.34
C TYR A 58 -21.45 -5.23 19.26
N MET A 59 -21.13 -5.44 17.99
CA MET A 59 -21.96 -5.07 16.83
C MET A 59 -22.61 -6.31 16.17
N LYS A 60 -23.32 -7.12 16.95
CA LYS A 60 -23.86 -8.42 16.51
C LYS A 60 -24.87 -8.33 15.35
N HIS A 61 -25.54 -7.19 15.20
CA HIS A 61 -26.53 -6.96 14.14
C HIS A 61 -25.92 -6.35 12.87
N GLU A 62 -24.64 -5.99 12.88
CA GLU A 62 -23.96 -5.23 11.82
C GLU A 62 -23.06 -6.12 10.96
N ARG A 63 -23.52 -7.35 10.70
CA ARG A 63 -22.78 -8.37 9.95
C ARG A 63 -22.41 -7.90 8.55
N GLU A 64 -23.33 -7.22 7.87
CA GLU A 64 -23.10 -6.69 6.50
C GLU A 64 -21.93 -5.70 6.47
N THR A 65 -21.87 -4.79 7.45
CA THR A 65 -20.78 -3.81 7.57
C THR A 65 -19.44 -4.50 7.81
N LEU A 66 -19.39 -5.48 8.72
CA LEU A 66 -18.18 -6.22 9.05
C LEU A 66 -17.70 -7.08 7.88
N GLU A 67 -18.62 -7.70 7.13
CA GLU A 67 -18.31 -8.43 5.90
C GLU A 67 -17.78 -7.52 4.80
N ALA A 68 -18.35 -6.33 4.64
CA ALA A 68 -17.85 -5.33 3.69
C ALA A 68 -16.39 -4.94 4.00
N VAL A 69 -16.03 -4.79 5.27
CA VAL A 69 -14.64 -4.49 5.68
C VAL A 69 -13.71 -5.65 5.35
N ILE A 70 -14.09 -6.89 5.65
CA ILE A 70 -13.28 -8.08 5.33
C ILE A 70 -13.09 -8.23 3.82
N ASN A 71 -14.15 -8.03 3.03
CA ASN A 71 -14.07 -8.09 1.57
C ASN A 71 -13.16 -7.00 1.00
N ALA A 72 -13.29 -5.76 1.50
CA ALA A 72 -12.43 -4.65 1.09
C ALA A 72 -10.96 -4.91 1.45
N ARG A 73 -10.69 -5.48 2.63
CA ARG A 73 -9.34 -5.91 3.06
C ARG A 73 -8.77 -6.96 2.11
N ASN A 74 -9.57 -7.97 1.74
CA ASN A 74 -9.11 -9.02 0.83
C ASN A 74 -8.77 -8.46 -0.57
N ALA A 75 -9.56 -7.50 -1.06
CA ALA A 75 -9.25 -6.78 -2.29
C ALA A 75 -7.94 -5.99 -2.18
N ALA A 76 -7.73 -5.26 -1.08
CA ALA A 76 -6.50 -4.49 -0.84
C ALA A 76 -5.26 -5.38 -0.76
N VAL A 77 -5.34 -6.51 -0.05
CA VAL A 77 -4.25 -7.51 0.04
C VAL A 77 -3.93 -8.12 -1.32
N SER A 78 -4.95 -8.44 -2.12
CA SER A 78 -4.76 -8.96 -3.48
C SER A 78 -4.10 -7.92 -4.39
N GLY A 79 -4.57 -6.67 -4.33
CA GLY A 79 -3.98 -5.54 -5.06
C GLY A 79 -2.53 -5.30 -4.66
N LEU A 80 -2.21 -5.39 -3.37
CA LEU A 80 -0.85 -5.22 -2.85
C LEU A 80 0.06 -6.32 -3.35
N LYS A 81 -0.39 -7.58 -3.33
CA LYS A 81 0.38 -8.71 -3.87
C LYS A 81 0.70 -8.53 -5.35
N ALA A 82 -0.25 -8.02 -6.14
CA ALA A 82 -0.03 -7.74 -7.56
C ALA A 82 1.00 -6.61 -7.76
N ALA A 83 0.85 -5.50 -7.02
CA ALA A 83 1.79 -4.38 -7.07
C ALA A 83 3.20 -4.76 -6.56
N ALA A 84 3.31 -5.65 -5.57
CA ALA A 84 4.58 -6.14 -5.06
C ALA A 84 5.33 -7.03 -6.05
N ALA A 85 4.62 -7.74 -6.94
CA ALA A 85 5.24 -8.53 -8.00
C ALA A 85 5.95 -7.65 -9.04
N ASP A 86 5.34 -6.52 -9.42
CA ASP A 86 5.97 -5.50 -10.26
C ASP A 86 5.51 -4.08 -9.89
N PRO A 87 6.27 -3.35 -9.04
CA PRO A 87 5.94 -1.98 -8.67
C PRO A 87 6.13 -0.97 -9.82
N SER A 88 6.66 -1.40 -10.97
CA SER A 88 6.76 -0.59 -12.18
C SER A 88 5.48 -0.62 -13.01
N ASP A 89 4.57 -1.57 -12.77
CA ASP A 89 3.33 -1.72 -13.52
C ASP A 89 2.30 -0.66 -13.07
N PRO A 90 1.95 0.31 -13.94
CA PRO A 90 0.98 1.34 -13.61
C PRO A 90 -0.42 0.78 -13.35
N GLU A 91 -0.81 -0.31 -14.01
CA GLU A 91 -2.13 -0.92 -13.78
C GLU A 91 -2.19 -1.61 -12.41
N ALA A 92 -1.13 -2.33 -12.01
CA ALA A 92 -1.06 -2.95 -10.70
C ALA A 92 -1.10 -1.88 -9.59
N MET A 93 -0.36 -0.79 -9.75
CA MET A 93 -0.38 0.34 -8.81
C MET A 93 -1.74 1.04 -8.74
N LYS A 94 -2.43 1.20 -9.88
CA LYS A 94 -3.78 1.75 -9.93
C LYS A 94 -4.78 0.86 -9.20
N LYS A 95 -4.75 -0.46 -9.45
CA LYS A 95 -5.62 -1.43 -8.77
C LYS A 95 -5.39 -1.45 -7.26
N LEU A 96 -4.12 -1.37 -6.83
CA LEU A 96 -3.80 -1.21 -5.42
C LEU A 96 -4.46 0.06 -4.85
N SER A 97 -4.25 1.21 -5.48
CA SER A 97 -4.84 2.48 -5.03
C SER A 97 -6.36 2.42 -4.91
N GLU A 98 -7.05 1.86 -5.90
CA GLU A 98 -8.51 1.72 -5.89
C GLU A 98 -8.99 0.79 -4.75
N ALA A 99 -8.28 -0.32 -4.54
CA ALA A 99 -8.60 -1.24 -3.45
C ALA A 99 -8.37 -0.61 -2.06
N GLU A 100 -7.30 0.16 -1.90
CA GLU A 100 -7.03 0.90 -0.65
C GLU A 100 -8.07 2.00 -0.38
N GLN A 101 -8.56 2.68 -1.42
CA GLN A 101 -9.67 3.63 -1.28
C GLN A 101 -10.96 2.93 -0.87
N GLY A 102 -11.26 1.77 -1.47
CA GLY A 102 -12.39 0.94 -1.08
C GLY A 102 -12.31 0.49 0.38
N LEU A 103 -11.14 0.05 0.83
CA LEU A 103 -10.88 -0.32 2.22
C LEU A 103 -11.04 0.87 3.18
N SER A 104 -10.46 2.03 2.84
CA SER A 104 -10.61 3.24 3.63
C SER A 104 -12.07 3.66 3.77
N GLY A 105 -12.86 3.56 2.69
CA GLY A 105 -14.30 3.82 2.73
C GLY A 105 -15.08 2.83 3.61
N ALA A 106 -14.71 1.55 3.58
CA ALA A 106 -15.34 0.54 4.44
C ALA A 106 -15.02 0.76 5.92
N LEU A 107 -13.74 1.06 6.24
CA LEU A 107 -13.32 1.39 7.60
C LEU A 107 -13.98 2.69 8.10
N GLY A 108 -14.13 3.71 7.25
CA GLY A 108 -14.85 4.93 7.61
C GLY A 108 -16.30 4.68 8.00
N ARG A 109 -17.01 3.79 7.29
CA ARG A 109 -18.37 3.36 7.66
C ARG A 109 -18.39 2.58 8.97
N LEU A 110 -17.42 1.68 9.18
CA LEU A 110 -17.28 0.94 10.44
C LEU A 110 -17.09 1.90 11.63
N PHE A 111 -16.22 2.90 11.49
CA PHE A 111 -15.98 3.88 12.55
C PHE A 111 -17.18 4.77 12.82
N ALA A 112 -17.85 5.28 11.78
CA ALA A 112 -19.08 6.05 11.95
C ALA A 112 -20.16 5.25 12.72
N LEU A 113 -20.27 3.96 12.43
CA LEU A 113 -21.19 3.08 13.12
C LEU A 113 -20.74 2.77 14.56
N SER A 114 -19.43 2.63 14.79
CA SER A 114 -18.87 2.43 16.14
C SER A 114 -19.18 3.57 17.11
N GLU A 115 -19.44 4.79 16.60
CA GLU A 115 -19.87 5.92 17.44
C GLU A 115 -21.22 5.67 18.12
N ALA A 116 -22.09 4.86 17.51
CA ALA A 116 -23.36 4.45 18.09
C ALA A 116 -23.21 3.38 19.19
N TYR A 117 -21.99 2.84 19.39
CA TYR A 117 -21.68 1.80 20.38
C TYR A 117 -20.63 2.31 21.39
N PRO A 118 -21.05 3.02 22.47
CA PRO A 118 -20.14 3.59 23.46
C PRO A 118 -19.20 2.57 24.10
N ASP A 119 -19.68 1.35 24.34
CA ASP A 119 -18.90 0.27 24.94
C ASP A 119 -17.77 -0.23 24.01
N LEU A 120 -18.01 -0.21 22.69
CA LEU A 120 -16.99 -0.53 21.70
C LEU A 120 -15.95 0.59 21.59
N LYS A 121 -16.42 1.85 21.59
CA LYS A 121 -15.57 3.04 21.55
C LYS A 121 -14.64 3.13 22.76
N ALA A 122 -15.11 2.72 23.93
CA ALA A 122 -14.33 2.71 25.16
C ALA A 122 -13.40 1.49 25.29
N ASN A 123 -13.44 0.55 24.35
CA ASN A 123 -12.59 -0.64 24.41
C ASN A 123 -11.13 -0.28 24.09
N GLU A 124 -10.22 -0.62 25.00
CA GLU A 124 -8.78 -0.32 24.87
C GLU A 124 -8.16 -0.95 23.61
N ASN A 125 -8.60 -2.15 23.20
CA ASN A 125 -8.12 -2.80 21.98
C ASN A 125 -8.63 -2.08 20.72
N MET A 126 -9.87 -1.58 20.74
CA MET A 126 -10.39 -0.77 19.64
C MET A 126 -9.62 0.55 19.53
N MET A 127 -9.34 1.24 20.65
CA MET A 127 -8.54 2.47 20.67
C MET A 127 -7.09 2.29 20.20
N GLN A 128 -6.50 1.11 20.39
CA GLN A 128 -5.15 0.80 19.91
C GLN A 128 -5.11 0.47 18.41
N LEU A 129 -6.23 0.05 17.83
CA LEU A 129 -6.35 -0.42 16.45
C LEU A 129 -7.00 0.60 15.50
N SER A 130 -7.74 1.57 16.04
CA SER A 130 -8.34 2.71 15.32
C SER A 130 -7.31 3.82 15.06
#